data_AF-A0A925KBT8-F1
#
_entry.id   AF-A0A925KBT8-F1
#
_cell.length_a   1.000
_cell.length_b   1.000
_cell.length_c   1.000
_cell.angle_alpha   90.00
_cell.angle_beta   90.00
_cell.angle_gamma   90.00
#
_symmetry.space_group_name_H-M   'P 1'
#
loop_
_entity.id
_entity.type
_entity.pdbx_description
1 polymer ?
#
loop_
_entity_poly.entity_id
_entity_poly.type
_entity_poly.pdbx_seq_one_letter_code
_entity_poly.pdbx_strand_id
1 'polypeptide(L)'
;MAALALAGCASTAIDENYQGVRQMTQEWLGAEVRWLTTDDARQKAQIEVDALLGNPLGADDAVRIALAYSPSLQAMLYEGAATSAAATQSARLPNPVFAFERLVRDEAGSRELEITRTLSFSILDLILLPTRLRAAEYRQQTTRLSLASNIVLAATTARQAWIAAVAAQQSVQYFEQVKASADASAELARRMQAVGNYSKLQRAREQAFSAEAVMQLARGRQAARSSREALVRALGLNEAQAAALTLPARLPDLPGTPRDEATVTQAAMDQRLDVRLARASLDFTAREQGLTRISSFVN
;
A
#
# COMPACT_ATOMS: atom_id res chain seq x y z
N MET A 1 -18.65 40.67 -8.25
CA MET A 1 -18.80 39.26 -7.86
C MET A 1 -18.79 38.39 -9.12
N ALA A 2 -17.61 38.01 -9.64
CA ALA A 2 -17.48 37.18 -10.85
C ALA A 2 -16.11 36.47 -10.91
N ALA A 3 -15.66 35.90 -9.79
CA ALA A 3 -14.36 35.19 -9.72
C ALA A 3 -14.47 33.74 -9.21
N LEU A 4 -15.69 33.20 -9.08
CA LEU A 4 -15.92 31.85 -8.52
C LEU A 4 -16.11 30.74 -9.56
N ALA A 5 -15.98 31.02 -10.86
CA ALA A 5 -16.28 30.05 -11.93
C ALA A 5 -15.06 29.29 -12.50
N LEU A 6 -13.83 29.52 -12.03
CA LEU A 6 -12.60 29.00 -12.66
C LEU A 6 -11.96 27.78 -11.96
N ALA A 7 -12.52 27.27 -10.85
CA ALA A 7 -11.90 26.20 -10.08
C ALA A 7 -12.35 24.76 -10.44
N GLY A 8 -13.34 24.59 -11.32
CA GLY A 8 -14.05 23.30 -11.46
C GLY A 8 -13.42 22.22 -12.33
N CYS A 9 -12.47 22.54 -13.22
CA CYS A 9 -12.00 21.57 -14.24
C CYS A 9 -10.74 20.77 -13.84
N ALA A 10 -10.15 21.02 -12.67
CA ALA A 10 -8.91 20.37 -12.24
C ALA A 10 -9.11 19.14 -11.36
N SER A 11 -10.17 19.14 -10.54
CA SER A 11 -10.39 18.11 -9.52
C SER A 11 -10.94 16.79 -10.09
N THR A 12 -11.62 16.85 -11.23
CA THR A 12 -12.39 15.71 -11.77
C THR A 12 -11.51 14.50 -12.08
N ALA A 13 -10.34 14.66 -12.71
CA ALA A 13 -9.48 13.54 -13.06
C ALA A 13 -8.87 12.82 -11.83
N ILE A 14 -8.57 13.57 -10.77
CA ILE A 14 -8.04 13.01 -9.52
C ILE A 14 -9.14 12.19 -8.83
N ASP A 15 -10.33 12.77 -8.72
CA ASP A 15 -11.50 12.12 -8.12
C ASP A 15 -11.92 10.87 -8.91
N GLU A 16 -11.96 10.95 -10.25
CA GLU A 16 -12.26 9.81 -11.14
C GLU A 16 -11.25 8.67 -10.99
N ASN A 17 -9.96 8.99 -10.87
CA ASN A 17 -8.93 7.98 -10.64
C ASN A 17 -9.09 7.32 -9.28
N TYR A 18 -9.30 8.10 -8.22
CA TYR A 18 -9.52 7.57 -6.89
C TYR A 18 -10.77 6.68 -6.82
N GLN A 19 -11.90 7.13 -7.39
CA GLN A 19 -13.13 6.32 -7.47
C GLN A 19 -12.93 5.04 -8.29
N GLY A 20 -12.23 5.12 -9.43
CA GLY A 20 -11.92 3.95 -10.26
C GLY A 20 -11.06 2.93 -9.53
N VAL A 21 -10.05 3.37 -8.77
CA VAL A 21 -9.22 2.49 -7.93
C VAL A 21 -10.02 1.91 -6.77
N ARG A 22 -10.84 2.73 -6.09
CA ARG A 22 -11.70 2.27 -5.00
C ARG A 22 -12.66 1.18 -5.47
N GLN A 23 -13.35 1.38 -6.59
CA GLN A 23 -14.26 0.38 -7.16
C GLN A 23 -13.51 -0.91 -7.51
N MET A 24 -12.34 -0.79 -8.15
CA MET A 24 -11.52 -1.94 -8.56
C MET A 24 -11.00 -2.76 -7.38
N THR A 25 -10.74 -2.14 -6.24
CA THR A 25 -10.12 -2.79 -5.08
C THR A 25 -11.14 -3.25 -4.04
N GLN A 26 -12.29 -2.56 -3.94
CA GLN A 26 -13.33 -2.85 -2.95
C GLN A 26 -13.98 -4.22 -3.15
N GLU A 27 -14.23 -4.63 -4.40
CA GLU A 27 -14.80 -5.96 -4.73
C GLU A 27 -13.91 -7.12 -4.23
N TRP A 28 -12.62 -6.86 -3.97
CA TRP A 28 -11.60 -7.89 -3.79
C TRP A 28 -11.01 -7.94 -2.40
N LEU A 29 -10.79 -6.77 -1.81
CA LEU A 29 -10.10 -6.65 -0.53
C LEU A 29 -11.07 -6.73 0.66
N GLY A 30 -12.39 -6.61 0.42
CA GLY A 30 -13.40 -6.61 1.47
C GLY A 30 -13.28 -5.41 2.43
N ALA A 31 -12.49 -4.40 2.04
CA ALA A 31 -12.17 -3.22 2.81
C ALA A 31 -12.07 -2.00 1.88
N GLU A 32 -12.49 -0.84 2.38
CA GLU A 32 -12.50 0.39 1.61
C GLU A 32 -11.19 1.16 1.78
N VAL A 33 -10.61 1.59 0.65
CA VAL A 33 -9.48 2.51 0.63
C VAL A 33 -9.96 3.92 0.94
N ARG A 34 -9.46 4.54 1.99
CA ARG A 34 -9.81 5.91 2.36
C ARG A 34 -8.69 6.89 2.05
N TRP A 35 -9.04 7.98 1.36
CA TRP A 35 -8.11 9.09 1.13
C TRP A 35 -8.41 10.23 2.10
N LEU A 36 -7.46 10.49 3.00
CA LEU A 36 -7.66 11.41 4.13
C LEU A 36 -7.17 12.82 3.79
N THR A 37 -8.03 13.61 3.14
CA THR A 37 -7.73 14.98 2.67
C THR A 37 -8.07 16.08 3.68
N THR A 38 -8.85 15.79 4.70
CA THR A 38 -9.32 16.76 5.70
C THR A 38 -8.98 16.31 7.12
N ASP A 39 -8.93 17.27 8.05
CA ASP A 39 -8.68 17.00 9.48
C ASP A 39 -9.79 16.15 10.10
N ASP A 40 -11.06 16.43 9.74
CA ASP A 40 -12.22 15.65 10.16
C ASP A 40 -12.13 14.19 9.68
N ALA A 41 -11.74 13.96 8.42
CA ALA A 41 -11.55 12.61 7.90
C ALA A 41 -10.42 11.86 8.64
N ARG A 42 -9.32 12.55 8.95
CA ARG A 42 -8.21 11.99 9.73
C ARG A 42 -8.64 11.61 11.15
N GLN A 43 -9.38 12.49 11.82
CA GLN A 43 -9.89 12.24 13.17
C GLN A 43 -10.86 11.05 13.20
N LYS A 44 -11.79 10.97 12.24
CA LYS A 44 -12.72 9.84 12.10
C LYS A 44 -11.99 8.51 11.85
N ALA A 45 -11.00 8.52 10.95
CA ALA A 45 -10.18 7.34 10.69
C ALA A 45 -9.43 6.88 11.95
N GLN A 46 -8.88 7.81 12.73
CA GLN A 46 -8.20 7.49 13.98
C GLN A 46 -9.14 6.86 15.01
N ILE A 47 -10.35 7.42 15.20
CA ILE A 47 -11.37 6.86 16.10
C ILE A 47 -11.73 5.42 15.70
N GLU A 48 -11.87 5.15 14.40
CA GLU A 48 -12.18 3.81 13.90
C GLU A 48 -11.03 2.82 14.13
N VAL A 49 -9.78 3.23 13.89
CA VAL A 49 -8.61 2.41 14.19
C VAL A 49 -8.54 2.09 15.67
N ASP A 50 -8.74 3.08 16.53
CA ASP A 50 -8.70 2.90 17.99
C ASP A 50 -9.82 1.95 18.46
N ALA A 51 -11.01 2.02 17.85
CA ALA A 51 -12.11 1.09 18.11
C ALA A 51 -11.79 -0.35 17.67
N LEU A 52 -11.15 -0.53 16.51
CA LEU A 52 -10.72 -1.85 16.02
C LEU A 52 -9.64 -2.47 16.91
N LEU A 53 -8.71 -1.65 17.41
CA LEU A 53 -7.64 -2.09 18.33
C LEU A 53 -8.14 -2.41 19.75
N GLY A 54 -9.39 -2.06 20.08
CA GLY A 54 -10.02 -2.41 21.36
C GLY A 54 -10.33 -3.91 21.52
N ASN A 55 -10.30 -4.68 20.43
CA ASN A 55 -10.50 -6.13 20.42
C ASN A 55 -9.27 -6.85 19.85
N PRO A 56 -9.13 -8.18 20.06
CA PRO A 56 -8.10 -8.95 19.38
C PRO A 56 -8.21 -8.78 17.85
N LEU A 57 -7.16 -8.23 17.25
CA LEU A 57 -7.17 -7.81 15.85
C LEU A 57 -7.32 -9.03 14.94
N GLY A 58 -8.35 -9.05 14.10
CA GLY A 58 -8.53 -10.06 13.05
C GLY A 58 -7.75 -9.74 11.77
N ALA A 59 -7.61 -10.73 10.89
CA ALA A 59 -6.92 -10.55 9.60
C ALA A 59 -7.58 -9.49 8.71
N ASP A 60 -8.91 -9.49 8.65
CA ASP A 60 -9.66 -8.53 7.82
C ASP A 60 -9.62 -7.13 8.44
N ASP A 61 -9.63 -7.01 9.76
CA ASP A 61 -9.50 -5.74 10.46
C ASP A 61 -8.09 -5.16 10.31
N ALA A 62 -7.04 -6.00 10.29
CA ALA A 62 -5.68 -5.58 9.95
C ALA A 62 -5.62 -4.96 8.54
N VAL A 63 -6.28 -5.58 7.56
CA VAL A 63 -6.38 -5.02 6.20
C VAL A 63 -7.15 -3.70 6.20
N ARG A 64 -8.27 -3.61 6.93
CA ARG A 64 -9.05 -2.36 7.06
C ARG A 64 -8.22 -1.22 7.63
N ILE A 65 -7.46 -1.46 8.71
CA ILE A 65 -6.56 -0.45 9.29
C ILE A 65 -5.51 -0.01 8.25
N ALA A 66 -4.87 -0.96 7.57
CA ALA A 66 -3.86 -0.65 6.56
C ALA A 66 -4.41 0.19 5.40
N LEU A 67 -5.63 -0.09 4.93
CA LEU A 67 -6.26 0.62 3.82
C LEU A 67 -6.92 1.95 4.20
N ALA A 68 -7.32 2.11 5.46
CA ALA A 68 -7.99 3.31 5.93
C ALA A 68 -7.02 4.37 6.47
N TYR A 69 -5.93 3.96 7.11
CA TYR A 69 -5.13 4.86 7.95
C TYR A 69 -3.62 4.86 7.67
N SER A 70 -3.07 3.80 7.07
CA SER A 70 -1.61 3.66 6.95
C SER A 70 -0.96 4.90 6.30
N PRO A 71 0.02 5.56 6.94
CA PRO A 71 0.68 6.75 6.41
C PRO A 71 1.39 6.49 5.08
N SER A 72 1.94 5.30 4.87
CA SER A 72 2.59 4.93 3.61
C SER A 72 1.58 4.86 2.47
N LEU A 73 0.38 4.34 2.72
CA LEU A 73 -0.70 4.35 1.74
C LEU A 73 -1.18 5.77 1.44
N GLN A 74 -1.35 6.62 2.47
CA GLN A 74 -1.72 8.02 2.26
C GLN A 74 -0.68 8.74 1.39
N ALA A 75 0.61 8.55 1.65
CA ALA A 75 1.68 9.12 0.83
C ALA A 75 1.57 8.66 -0.64
N MET A 76 1.31 7.37 -0.88
CA MET A 76 1.12 6.85 -2.24
C MET A 76 -0.12 7.45 -2.93
N LEU A 77 -1.23 7.66 -2.21
CA LEU A 77 -2.43 8.31 -2.75
C LEU A 77 -2.17 9.78 -3.12
N TYR A 78 -1.45 10.52 -2.27
CA TYR A 78 -1.07 11.90 -2.55
C TYR A 78 -0.10 12.02 -3.73
N GLU A 79 0.86 11.11 -3.85
CA GLU A 79 1.77 11.05 -5.01
C GLU A 79 0.99 10.74 -6.31
N GLY A 80 0.04 9.82 -6.23
CA GLY A 80 -0.88 9.53 -7.33
C GLY A 80 -1.72 10.74 -7.75
N ALA A 81 -2.23 11.50 -6.78
CA ALA A 81 -2.97 12.73 -7.03
C ALA A 81 -2.07 13.81 -7.68
N ALA A 82 -0.84 13.97 -7.21
CA ALA A 82 0.14 14.90 -7.80
C ALA A 82 0.48 14.50 -9.25
N THR A 83 0.69 13.21 -9.51
CA THR A 83 0.94 12.68 -10.85
C THR A 83 -0.26 12.90 -11.77
N SER A 84 -1.48 12.66 -11.28
CA SER A 84 -2.72 12.90 -12.02
C SER A 84 -2.94 14.39 -12.32
N ALA A 85 -2.61 15.27 -11.37
CA ALA A 85 -2.64 16.72 -11.57
C ALA A 85 -1.65 17.16 -12.64
N ALA A 86 -0.41 16.64 -12.62
CA ALA A 86 0.61 16.94 -13.62
C ALA A 86 0.22 16.45 -15.02
N ALA A 87 -0.35 15.25 -15.13
CA ALA A 87 -0.88 14.72 -16.39
C ALA A 87 -2.02 15.60 -16.93
N THR A 88 -2.98 15.99 -16.08
CA THR A 88 -4.09 16.89 -16.44
C THR A 88 -3.55 18.25 -16.90
N GLN A 89 -2.62 18.84 -16.16
CA GLN A 89 -2.00 20.12 -16.51
C GLN A 89 -1.28 20.05 -17.87
N SER A 90 -0.61 18.93 -18.17
CA SER A 90 0.07 18.72 -19.45
C SER A 90 -0.88 18.61 -20.66
N ALA A 91 -2.15 18.29 -20.42
CA ALA A 91 -3.21 18.15 -21.43
C ALA A 91 -4.09 19.40 -21.59
N ARG A 92 -3.85 20.46 -20.82
CA ARG A 92 -4.64 21.70 -20.93
C ARG A 92 -4.33 22.46 -22.21
N LEU A 93 -5.30 23.26 -22.65
CA LEU A 93 -5.06 24.25 -23.68
C LEU A 93 -3.90 25.17 -23.25
N PRO A 94 -3.05 25.59 -24.19
CA PRO A 94 -1.96 26.52 -23.91
C PRO A 94 -2.51 27.79 -23.28
N ASN A 95 -1.94 28.20 -22.15
CA ASN A 95 -2.31 29.46 -21.53
C ASN A 95 -1.77 30.61 -22.38
N PRO A 96 -2.62 31.51 -22.90
CA PRO A 96 -2.12 32.66 -23.65
C PRO A 96 -1.30 33.56 -22.74
N VAL A 97 -0.20 34.10 -23.26
CA VAL A 97 0.65 35.05 -22.53
C VAL A 97 0.17 36.45 -22.87
N PHE A 98 -0.30 37.18 -21.85
CA PHE A 98 -0.62 38.59 -21.95
C PHE A 98 0.54 39.41 -21.37
N ALA A 99 1.19 40.22 -22.20
CA ALA A 99 2.25 41.12 -21.80
C ALA A 99 1.77 42.57 -21.91
N PHE A 100 2.01 43.34 -20.85
CA PHE A 100 1.76 44.77 -20.81
C PHE A 100 3.10 45.46 -20.57
N GLU A 101 3.50 46.31 -21.50
CA GLU A 101 4.73 47.07 -21.42
C GLU A 101 4.41 48.56 -21.44
N ARG A 102 5.10 49.33 -20.61
CA ARG A 102 5.02 50.78 -20.58
C ARG A 102 6.42 51.34 -20.64
N LEU A 103 6.76 51.95 -21.77
CA LEU A 103 8.06 52.58 -21.98
C LEU A 103 7.89 54.10 -21.95
N VAL A 104 8.75 54.78 -21.19
CA VAL A 104 8.83 56.25 -21.19
C VAL A 104 10.21 56.61 -21.70
N ARG A 105 10.28 57.30 -22.83
CA ARG A 105 11.53 57.84 -23.37
C ARG A 105 11.57 59.34 -23.12
N ASP A 106 12.74 59.84 -22.72
CA ASP A 106 13.01 61.26 -22.53
C ASP A 106 14.27 61.59 -23.34
N GLU A 107 14.07 62.12 -24.54
CA GLU A 107 15.14 62.58 -25.43
C GLU A 107 14.88 64.03 -25.84
N ALA A 108 15.92 64.87 -25.71
CA ALA A 108 15.96 66.26 -26.13
C ALA A 108 14.77 67.14 -25.66
N GLY A 109 14.24 66.90 -24.45
CA GLY A 109 13.15 67.69 -23.86
C GLY A 109 11.75 67.26 -24.29
N SER A 110 11.62 66.15 -25.02
CA SER A 110 10.34 65.52 -25.37
C SER A 110 10.16 64.21 -24.61
N ARG A 111 9.04 64.10 -23.90
CA ARG A 111 8.67 62.90 -23.12
C ARG A 111 7.65 62.08 -23.88
N GLU A 112 8.06 60.91 -24.38
CA GLU A 112 7.20 59.99 -25.10
C GLU A 112 6.77 58.83 -24.20
N LEU A 113 5.47 58.50 -24.23
CA LEU A 113 4.87 57.40 -23.49
C LEU A 113 4.36 56.36 -24.49
N GLU A 114 4.96 55.18 -24.48
CA GLU A 114 4.54 54.03 -25.27
C GLU A 114 3.90 52.99 -24.33
N ILE A 115 2.73 52.48 -24.72
CA ILE A 115 2.01 51.43 -23.99
C ILE A 115 1.74 50.29 -24.97
N THR A 116 2.39 49.15 -24.76
CA THR A 116 2.27 47.96 -25.61
C THR A 116 1.50 46.88 -24.87
N ARG A 117 0.55 46.24 -25.58
CA ARG A 117 -0.28 45.15 -25.06
C ARG A 117 -0.24 44.01 -26.05
N THR A 118 0.42 42.92 -25.67
CA THR A 118 0.62 41.76 -26.54
C THR A 118 -0.10 40.56 -25.96
N LEU A 119 -0.88 39.87 -26.79
CA LEU A 119 -1.46 38.56 -26.48
C LEU A 119 -0.84 37.54 -27.43
N SER A 120 -0.09 36.57 -26.90
CA SER A 120 0.54 35.52 -27.71
C SER A 120 0.07 34.13 -27.28
N PHE A 121 -0.06 33.23 -28.26
CA PHE A 121 -0.37 31.82 -28.02
C PHE A 121 0.48 30.95 -28.96
N SER A 122 0.82 29.76 -28.49
CA SER A 122 1.66 28.82 -29.23
C SER A 122 0.81 27.99 -30.20
N ILE A 123 1.01 28.20 -31.50
CA ILE A 123 0.35 27.42 -32.56
C ILE A 123 0.84 25.97 -32.55
N LEU A 124 2.14 25.76 -32.29
CA LEU A 124 2.72 24.42 -32.18
C LEU A 124 2.04 23.61 -31.08
N ASP A 125 1.77 24.22 -29.93
CA ASP A 125 1.06 23.53 -28.85
C ASP A 125 -0.40 23.21 -29.21
N LEU A 126 -1.04 24.01 -30.04
CA LEU A 126 -2.40 23.74 -30.54
C LEU A 126 -2.39 22.55 -31.52
N ILE A 127 -1.41 22.49 -32.41
CA ILE A 127 -1.22 21.40 -33.38
C ILE A 127 -0.87 20.09 -32.65
N LEU A 128 -0.08 20.16 -31.58
CA LEU A 128 0.32 19.01 -30.76
C LEU A 128 -0.65 18.70 -29.61
N LEU A 129 -1.74 19.46 -29.45
CA LEU A 129 -2.77 19.19 -28.44
C LEU A 129 -3.32 17.75 -28.48
N PRO A 130 -3.68 17.16 -29.64
CA PRO A 130 -4.22 15.79 -29.67
C PRO A 130 -3.21 14.72 -29.24
N THR A 131 -1.90 14.94 -29.43
CA THR A 131 -0.87 14.00 -28.94
C THR A 131 -0.65 14.17 -27.44
N ARG A 132 -0.66 15.41 -26.94
CA ARG A 132 -0.61 15.71 -25.49
C ARG A 132 -1.79 15.13 -24.73
N LEU A 133 -3.01 15.21 -25.28
CA LEU A 133 -4.20 14.59 -24.71
C LEU A 133 -4.06 13.07 -24.61
N ARG A 134 -3.63 12.40 -25.69
CA ARG A 134 -3.38 10.95 -25.70
C ARG A 134 -2.31 10.53 -24.67
N ALA A 135 -1.21 11.28 -24.59
CA ALA A 135 -0.16 11.01 -23.62
C ALA A 135 -0.64 11.22 -22.17
N ALA A 136 -1.46 12.24 -21.91
CA ALA A 136 -2.05 12.47 -20.60
C ALA A 136 -3.03 11.35 -20.22
N GLU A 137 -3.89 10.92 -21.14
CA GLU A 137 -4.84 9.81 -20.93
C GLU A 137 -4.11 8.51 -20.58
N TYR A 138 -3.04 8.18 -21.30
CA TYR A 138 -2.18 7.06 -20.96
C TYR A 138 -1.59 7.17 -19.56
N ARG A 139 -1.04 8.34 -19.19
CA ARG A 139 -0.54 8.57 -17.82
C ARG A 139 -1.62 8.39 -16.77
N GLN A 140 -2.85 8.86 -17.00
CA GLN A 140 -3.95 8.63 -16.06
C GLN A 140 -4.24 7.13 -15.89
N GLN A 141 -4.27 6.38 -17.00
CA GLN A 141 -4.50 4.93 -16.98
C GLN A 141 -3.38 4.18 -16.23
N THR A 142 -2.12 4.52 -16.46
CA THR A 142 -0.99 3.87 -15.76
C THR A 142 -0.96 4.23 -14.29
N THR A 143 -1.22 5.49 -13.92
CA THR A 143 -1.36 5.91 -12.52
C THR A 143 -2.47 5.12 -11.81
N ARG A 144 -3.65 4.96 -12.44
CA ARG A 144 -4.77 4.19 -11.88
C ARG A 144 -4.40 2.72 -11.64
N LEU A 145 -3.79 2.06 -12.61
CA LEU A 145 -3.37 0.66 -12.50
C LEU A 145 -2.25 0.46 -11.48
N SER A 146 -1.27 1.35 -11.45
CA SER A 146 -0.17 1.32 -10.46
C SER A 146 -0.68 1.51 -9.04
N LEU A 147 -1.56 2.50 -8.80
CA LEU A 147 -2.20 2.72 -7.51
C LEU A 147 -3.00 1.49 -7.06
N ALA A 148 -3.83 0.92 -7.94
CA ALA A 148 -4.59 -0.30 -7.64
C ALA A 148 -3.67 -1.46 -7.23
N SER A 149 -2.56 -1.67 -7.96
CA SER A 149 -1.57 -2.70 -7.64
C SER A 149 -0.93 -2.46 -6.26
N ASN A 150 -0.55 -1.22 -5.96
CA ASN A 150 0.06 -0.87 -4.67
C ASN A 150 -0.90 -1.04 -3.50
N ILE A 151 -2.19 -0.75 -3.69
CA ILE A 151 -3.23 -0.98 -2.69
C ILE A 151 -3.40 -2.48 -2.41
N VAL A 152 -3.45 -3.30 -3.45
CA VAL A 152 -3.52 -4.76 -3.29
C VAL A 152 -2.29 -5.27 -2.55
N LEU A 153 -1.10 -4.77 -2.90
CA LEU A 153 0.14 -5.11 -2.19
C LEU A 153 0.13 -4.67 -0.72
N ALA A 154 -0.41 -3.49 -0.41
CA ALA A 154 -0.53 -3.02 0.97
C ALA A 154 -1.46 -3.94 1.79
N ALA A 155 -2.61 -4.32 1.22
CA ALA A 155 -3.54 -5.25 1.84
C ALA A 155 -2.94 -6.65 2.05
N THR A 156 -2.25 -7.19 1.03
CA THR A 156 -1.61 -8.51 1.15
C THR A 156 -0.47 -8.50 2.17
N THR A 157 0.34 -7.43 2.19
CA THR A 157 1.41 -7.24 3.18
C THR A 157 0.84 -7.16 4.59
N ALA A 158 -0.24 -6.41 4.81
CA ALA A 158 -0.91 -6.33 6.11
C ALA A 158 -1.42 -7.70 6.57
N ARG A 159 -2.09 -8.45 5.68
CA ARG A 159 -2.59 -9.79 5.98
C ARG A 159 -1.45 -10.77 6.29
N GLN A 160 -0.38 -10.77 5.50
CA GLN A 160 0.79 -11.64 5.71
C GLN A 160 1.50 -11.31 7.02
N ALA A 161 1.70 -10.03 7.33
CA ALA A 161 2.30 -9.59 8.58
C ALA A 161 1.45 -10.01 9.79
N TRP A 162 0.12 -9.94 9.66
CA TRP A 162 -0.79 -10.41 10.70
C TRP A 162 -0.67 -11.92 10.93
N ILE A 163 -0.68 -12.72 9.85
CA ILE A 163 -0.52 -14.19 9.93
C ILE A 163 0.82 -14.53 10.59
N ALA A 164 1.90 -13.89 10.17
CA ALA A 164 3.24 -14.12 10.71
C ALA A 164 3.32 -13.78 12.21
N ALA A 165 2.71 -12.67 12.64
CA ALA A 165 2.68 -12.25 14.03
C ALA A 165 1.89 -13.23 14.92
N VAL A 166 0.69 -13.65 14.48
CA VAL A 166 -0.13 -14.64 15.21
C VAL A 166 0.57 -15.99 15.27
N ALA A 167 1.15 -16.46 14.15
CA ALA A 167 1.89 -17.72 14.10
C ALA A 167 3.12 -17.73 15.03
N ALA A 168 3.88 -16.62 15.07
CA ALA A 168 5.03 -16.49 15.94
C ALA A 168 4.61 -16.47 17.42
N GLN A 169 3.51 -15.80 17.76
CA GLN A 169 2.96 -15.80 19.12
C GLN A 169 2.46 -17.20 19.54
N GLN A 170 1.78 -17.91 18.65
CA GLN A 170 1.36 -19.30 18.88
C GLN A 170 2.59 -20.22 19.08
N SER A 171 3.67 -19.99 18.34
CA SER A 171 4.91 -20.75 18.48
C SER A 171 5.57 -20.54 19.86
N VAL A 172 5.50 -19.32 20.41
CA VAL A 172 5.97 -19.06 21.78
C VAL A 172 5.23 -19.91 22.79
N GLN A 173 3.89 -19.97 22.71
CA GLN A 173 3.09 -20.79 23.63
C GLN A 173 3.47 -22.28 23.55
N TYR A 174 3.73 -22.78 22.35
CA TYR A 174 4.24 -24.14 22.15
C TYR A 174 5.62 -24.34 22.79
N PHE A 175 6.57 -23.43 22.57
CA PHE A 175 7.91 -23.55 23.17
C PHE A 175 7.91 -23.41 24.70
N GLU A 176 6.95 -22.70 25.28
CA GLU A 176 6.74 -22.68 26.73
C GLU A 176 6.34 -24.06 27.27
N GLN A 177 5.46 -24.77 26.57
CA GLN A 177 5.08 -26.15 26.92
C GLN A 177 6.25 -27.14 26.76
N VAL A 178 7.04 -27.00 25.68
CA VAL A 178 8.25 -27.80 25.46
C VAL A 178 9.26 -27.57 26.59
N LYS A 179 9.53 -26.31 26.94
CA LYS A 179 10.42 -25.97 28.07
C LYS A 179 9.93 -26.59 29.38
N ALA A 180 8.64 -26.43 29.71
CA ALA A 180 8.08 -26.99 30.94
C ALA A 180 8.27 -28.52 31.01
N SER A 181 8.05 -29.21 29.89
CA SER A 181 8.23 -30.66 29.78
C SER A 181 9.71 -31.07 29.88
N ALA A 182 10.61 -30.30 29.26
CA ALA A 182 12.05 -30.54 29.32
C ALA A 182 12.62 -30.32 30.73
N ASP A 183 12.16 -29.29 31.45
CA ASP A 183 12.57 -29.01 32.83
C ASP A 183 12.10 -30.14 33.78
N ALA A 184 10.87 -30.63 33.60
CA ALA A 184 10.35 -31.77 34.36
C ALA A 184 11.17 -33.06 34.09
N SER A 185 11.55 -33.30 32.83
CA SER A 185 12.37 -34.46 32.43
C SER A 185 13.78 -34.38 33.00
N ALA A 186 14.39 -33.21 33.00
CA ALA A 186 15.70 -32.96 33.60
C ALA A 186 15.68 -33.16 35.13
N GLU A 187 14.62 -32.71 35.80
CA GLU A 187 14.42 -32.92 37.24
C GLU A 187 14.20 -34.40 37.58
N LEU A 188 13.40 -35.12 36.80
CA LEU A 188 13.22 -36.56 36.95
C LEU A 188 14.55 -37.31 36.79
N ALA A 189 15.31 -37.00 35.74
CA ALA A 189 16.61 -37.61 35.48
C ALA A 189 17.62 -37.34 36.61
N ARG A 190 17.59 -36.15 37.22
CA ARG A 190 18.39 -35.82 38.40
C ARG A 190 18.04 -36.72 39.58
N ARG A 191 16.74 -36.93 39.86
CA ARG A 191 16.28 -37.83 40.94
C ARG A 191 16.60 -39.29 40.66
N MET A 192 16.38 -39.74 39.42
CA MET A 192 16.69 -41.10 38.98
C MET A 192 18.19 -41.41 39.06
N GLN A 193 19.06 -40.43 38.77
CA GLN A 193 20.50 -40.61 38.96
C GLN A 193 20.85 -40.71 40.45
N ALA A 194 20.21 -39.91 41.31
CA ALA A 194 20.46 -39.94 42.76
C ALA A 194 20.14 -41.31 43.39
N VAL A 195 19.17 -42.04 42.84
CA VAL A 195 18.81 -43.40 43.26
C VAL A 195 19.47 -44.50 42.41
N GLY A 196 20.42 -44.16 41.53
CA GLY A 196 21.20 -45.11 40.73
C GLY A 196 20.53 -45.67 39.47
N ASN A 197 19.28 -45.27 39.19
CA ASN A 197 18.53 -45.75 38.01
C ASN A 197 18.95 -45.07 36.69
N TYR A 198 19.63 -43.93 36.74
CA TYR A 198 20.15 -43.21 35.58
C TYR A 198 21.68 -43.07 35.62
N SER A 199 22.32 -43.20 34.46
CA SER A 199 23.73 -42.88 34.26
C SER A 199 23.99 -41.37 34.18
N LYS A 200 25.25 -40.95 34.40
CA LYS A 200 25.68 -39.55 34.18
C LYS A 200 25.41 -39.08 32.76
N LEU A 201 25.57 -39.95 31.76
CA LEU A 201 25.30 -39.65 30.35
C LEU A 201 23.81 -39.39 30.10
N GLN A 202 22.92 -40.21 30.66
CA GLN A 202 21.47 -40.02 30.52
C GLN A 202 21.03 -38.69 31.15
N ARG A 203 21.51 -38.35 32.36
CA ARG A 203 21.24 -37.02 32.94
C ARG A 203 21.78 -35.89 32.06
N ALA A 204 23.00 -36.01 31.54
CA ALA A 204 23.59 -34.98 30.71
C ALA A 204 22.78 -34.74 29.42
N ARG A 205 22.18 -35.78 28.84
CA ARG A 205 21.27 -35.66 27.68
C ARG A 205 20.01 -34.87 28.03
N GLU A 206 19.35 -35.18 29.14
CA GLU A 206 18.15 -34.44 29.57
C GLU A 206 18.48 -32.98 29.92
N GLN A 207 19.64 -32.73 30.53
CA GLN A 207 20.10 -31.37 30.79
C GLN A 207 20.39 -30.60 29.49
N ALA A 208 20.98 -31.24 28.49
CA ALA A 208 21.19 -30.64 27.17
C ALA A 208 19.86 -30.32 26.48
N PHE A 209 18.87 -31.21 26.56
CA PHE A 209 17.54 -30.98 26.01
C PHE A 209 16.81 -29.82 26.69
N SER A 210 16.87 -29.71 28.02
CA SER A 210 16.34 -28.54 28.76
C SER A 210 17.03 -27.23 28.32
N ALA A 211 18.36 -27.24 28.18
CA ALA A 211 19.10 -26.07 27.69
C ALA A 211 18.69 -25.68 26.26
N GLU A 212 18.48 -26.65 25.37
CA GLU A 212 17.98 -26.41 24.03
C GLU A 212 16.55 -25.83 24.04
N ALA A 213 15.66 -26.36 24.87
CA ALA A 213 14.29 -25.84 25.00
C ALA A 213 14.27 -24.37 25.46
N VAL A 214 15.16 -23.99 26.39
CA VAL A 214 15.35 -22.59 26.79
C VAL A 214 15.80 -21.72 25.62
N MET A 215 16.75 -22.19 24.80
CA MET A 215 17.18 -21.47 23.60
C MET A 215 16.06 -21.32 22.56
N GLN A 216 15.27 -22.38 22.32
CA GLN A 216 14.15 -22.32 21.38
C GLN A 216 13.08 -21.33 21.83
N LEU A 217 12.75 -21.31 23.13
CA LEU A 217 11.84 -20.31 23.67
C LEU A 217 12.37 -18.88 23.51
N ALA A 218 13.67 -18.66 23.76
CA ALA A 218 14.28 -17.35 23.58
C ALA A 218 14.21 -16.88 22.11
N ARG A 219 14.50 -17.78 21.15
CA ARG A 219 14.36 -17.51 19.71
C ARG A 219 12.91 -17.23 19.31
N GLY A 220 11.97 -18.05 19.78
CA GLY A 220 10.54 -17.86 19.55
C GLY A 220 10.04 -16.50 20.04
N ARG A 221 10.43 -16.10 21.26
CA ARG A 221 10.08 -14.77 21.81
C ARG A 221 10.65 -13.63 20.98
N GLN A 222 11.88 -13.77 20.47
CA GLN A 222 12.45 -12.76 19.58
C GLN A 222 11.72 -12.69 18.23
N ALA A 223 11.37 -13.83 17.64
CA ALA A 223 10.59 -13.88 16.41
C ALA A 223 9.18 -13.28 16.59
N ALA A 224 8.52 -13.54 17.72
CA ALA A 224 7.23 -12.94 18.06
C ALA A 224 7.32 -11.41 18.20
N ARG A 225 8.37 -10.89 18.85
CA ARG A 225 8.59 -9.43 18.90
C ARG A 225 8.85 -8.85 17.50
N SER A 226 9.76 -9.46 16.74
CA SER A 226 10.11 -8.98 15.39
C SER A 226 8.91 -8.95 14.44
N SER A 227 8.09 -10.00 14.44
CA SER A 227 6.87 -10.08 13.62
C SER A 227 5.78 -9.10 14.08
N ARG A 228 5.64 -8.87 15.39
CA ARG A 228 4.76 -7.82 15.92
C ARG A 228 5.19 -6.42 15.44
N GLU A 229 6.48 -6.11 15.49
CA GLU A 229 6.99 -4.82 14.97
C GLU A 229 6.81 -4.67 13.46
N ALA A 230 7.00 -5.75 12.70
CA ALA A 230 6.73 -5.77 11.27
C ALA A 230 5.24 -5.49 10.97
N LEU A 231 4.33 -6.06 11.77
CA LEU A 231 2.90 -5.78 11.68
C LEU A 231 2.57 -4.32 12.02
N VAL A 232 3.10 -3.80 13.13
CA VAL A 232 2.93 -2.38 13.53
C VAL A 232 3.32 -1.44 12.39
N ARG A 233 4.44 -1.72 11.71
CA ARG A 233 4.91 -0.94 10.55
C ARG A 233 4.00 -1.10 9.33
N ALA A 234 3.55 -2.32 9.03
CA ALA A 234 2.66 -2.58 7.90
C ALA A 234 1.30 -1.85 8.06
N LEU A 235 0.79 -1.79 9.28
CA LEU A 235 -0.45 -1.09 9.62
C LEU A 235 -0.27 0.42 9.78
N GLY A 236 0.96 0.88 10.02
CA GLY A 236 1.25 2.30 10.24
C GLY A 236 0.76 2.82 11.59
N LEU A 237 0.77 1.97 12.62
CA LEU A 237 0.30 2.33 13.96
C LEU A 237 1.29 3.27 14.66
N ASN A 238 0.78 4.22 15.42
CA ASN A 238 1.60 5.04 16.34
C ASN A 238 1.94 4.24 17.62
N GLU A 239 2.78 4.81 18.49
CA GLU A 239 3.24 4.12 19.72
C GLU A 239 2.08 3.71 20.65
N ALA A 240 1.08 4.58 20.83
CA ALA A 240 -0.08 4.29 21.68
C ALA A 240 -0.95 3.16 21.11
N GLN A 241 -1.18 3.18 19.80
CA GLN A 241 -1.91 2.13 19.06
C GLN A 241 -1.14 0.80 19.05
N ALA A 242 0.18 0.86 18.87
CA ALA A 242 1.05 -0.32 18.93
C ALA A 242 1.07 -0.95 20.34
N ALA A 243 0.92 -0.15 21.39
CA ALA A 243 0.75 -0.64 22.76
C ALA A 243 -0.63 -1.28 22.98
N ALA A 244 -1.70 -0.72 22.39
CA ALA A 244 -3.05 -1.25 22.46
C ALA A 244 -3.28 -2.52 21.61
N LEU A 245 -2.43 -2.77 20.60
CA LEU A 245 -2.56 -3.91 19.69
C LEU A 245 -2.58 -5.24 20.45
N THR A 246 -3.71 -5.94 20.38
CA THR A 246 -3.85 -7.32 20.89
C THR A 246 -4.05 -8.28 19.71
N LEU A 247 -3.41 -9.45 19.78
CA LEU A 247 -3.49 -10.49 18.75
C LEU A 247 -4.20 -11.72 19.32
N PRO A 248 -4.94 -12.48 18.50
CA PRO A 248 -5.54 -13.73 18.92
C PRO A 248 -4.48 -14.77 19.31
N ALA A 249 -4.86 -15.73 20.16
CA ALA A 249 -3.94 -16.73 20.68
C ALA A 249 -3.50 -17.79 19.64
N ARG A 250 -4.31 -18.02 18.60
CA ARG A 250 -4.06 -19.01 17.55
C ARG A 250 -4.59 -18.54 16.20
N LEU A 251 -4.04 -19.10 15.13
CA LEU A 251 -4.60 -18.94 13.80
C LEU A 251 -5.97 -19.65 13.68
N PRO A 252 -6.87 -19.14 12.81
CA PRO A 252 -8.06 -19.86 12.40
C PRO A 252 -7.71 -21.20 11.74
N ASP A 253 -8.62 -22.16 11.82
CA ASP A 253 -8.43 -23.45 11.16
C ASP A 253 -8.46 -23.31 9.64
N LEU A 254 -7.66 -24.13 8.97
CA LEU A 254 -7.63 -24.17 7.51
C LEU A 254 -8.95 -24.73 6.98
N PRO A 255 -9.44 -24.23 5.83
CA PRO A 255 -10.62 -24.80 5.20
C PRO A 255 -10.37 -26.28 4.87
N GLY A 256 -11.37 -27.14 5.12
CA GLY A 256 -11.25 -28.58 4.99
C GLY A 256 -11.04 -29.09 3.56
N THR A 257 -11.29 -28.24 2.55
CA THR A 257 -11.05 -28.56 1.14
C THR A 257 -10.20 -27.47 0.49
N PRO A 258 -9.13 -27.83 -0.24
CA PRO A 258 -8.40 -26.87 -1.04
C PRO A 258 -9.32 -26.29 -2.13
N ARG A 259 -9.01 -25.06 -2.55
CA ARG A 259 -9.69 -24.47 -3.71
C ARG A 259 -9.29 -25.22 -4.98
N ASP A 260 -10.23 -25.34 -5.90
CA ASP A 260 -9.99 -25.94 -7.21
C ASP A 260 -8.93 -25.14 -7.99
N GLU A 261 -7.93 -25.85 -8.55
CA GLU A 261 -6.79 -25.25 -9.23
C GLU A 261 -7.19 -24.51 -10.50
N ALA A 262 -8.15 -25.05 -11.26
CA ALA A 262 -8.63 -24.41 -12.49
C ALA A 262 -9.32 -23.08 -12.17
N THR A 263 -10.17 -23.06 -11.13
CA THR A 263 -10.83 -21.86 -10.65
C THR A 263 -9.83 -20.80 -10.15
N VAL A 264 -8.79 -21.21 -9.41
CA VAL A 264 -7.74 -20.29 -8.93
C VAL A 264 -6.90 -19.73 -10.08
N THR A 265 -6.59 -20.55 -11.08
CA THR A 265 -5.76 -20.16 -12.23
C THR A 265 -6.49 -19.18 -13.15
N GLN A 266 -7.76 -19.46 -13.46
CA GLN A 266 -8.60 -18.53 -14.24
C GLN A 266 -8.78 -17.20 -13.52
N ALA A 267 -9.14 -17.25 -12.22
CA ALA A 267 -9.20 -16.06 -11.40
C ALA A 267 -7.88 -15.31 -11.47
N ALA A 268 -6.73 -15.94 -11.17
CA ALA A 268 -5.44 -15.27 -11.21
C ALA A 268 -5.11 -14.60 -12.57
N MET A 269 -5.43 -15.23 -13.69
CA MET A 269 -5.13 -14.67 -15.02
C MET A 269 -6.00 -13.45 -15.36
N ASP A 270 -7.31 -13.51 -15.09
CA ASP A 270 -8.24 -12.41 -15.37
C ASP A 270 -7.98 -11.20 -14.46
N GLN A 271 -7.36 -11.48 -13.32
CA GLN A 271 -7.31 -10.59 -12.19
C GLN A 271 -5.96 -9.91 -11.95
N ARG A 272 -4.94 -10.29 -12.73
CA ARG A 272 -3.57 -9.79 -12.60
C ARG A 272 -3.44 -8.35 -13.05
N LEU A 273 -3.42 -7.44 -12.08
CA LEU A 273 -3.21 -6.00 -12.27
C LEU A 273 -1.89 -5.68 -12.97
N ASP A 274 -0.85 -6.47 -12.71
CA ASP A 274 0.47 -6.36 -13.34
C ASP A 274 0.42 -6.71 -14.84
N VAL A 275 -0.31 -7.76 -15.22
CA VAL A 275 -0.54 -8.12 -16.63
C VAL A 275 -1.35 -7.03 -17.34
N ARG A 276 -2.37 -6.48 -16.67
CA ARG A 276 -3.15 -5.35 -17.20
C ARG A 276 -2.30 -4.09 -17.39
N LEU A 277 -1.39 -3.80 -16.45
CA LEU A 277 -0.43 -2.70 -16.57
C LEU A 277 0.55 -2.92 -17.72
N ALA A 278 1.10 -4.13 -17.86
CA ALA A 278 1.99 -4.49 -18.97
C ALA A 278 1.30 -4.38 -20.33
N ARG A 279 0.04 -4.85 -20.44
CA ARG A 279 -0.77 -4.70 -21.66
C ARG A 279 -1.05 -3.24 -21.99
N ALA A 280 -1.44 -2.42 -21.01
CA ALA A 280 -1.64 -0.99 -21.22
C ALA A 280 -0.37 -0.28 -21.72
N SER A 281 0.80 -0.65 -21.18
CA SER A 281 2.10 -0.14 -21.63
C SER A 281 2.41 -0.54 -23.07
N LEU A 282 2.23 -1.83 -23.40
CA LEU A 282 2.43 -2.35 -24.75
C LEU A 282 1.52 -1.66 -25.77
N ASP A 283 0.22 -1.53 -25.46
CA ASP A 283 -0.77 -0.89 -26.32
C ASP A 283 -0.42 0.58 -26.60
N PHE A 284 0.11 1.29 -25.59
CA PHE A 284 0.57 2.67 -25.76
C PHE A 284 1.80 2.76 -26.66
N THR A 285 2.84 1.95 -26.40
CA THR A 285 4.05 1.94 -27.24
C THR A 285 3.73 1.55 -28.68
N ALA A 286 2.85 0.57 -28.89
CA ALA A 286 2.39 0.19 -30.22
C ALA A 286 1.67 1.34 -30.94
N ARG A 287 0.83 2.10 -30.23
CA ARG A 287 0.15 3.27 -30.77
C ARG A 287 1.11 4.42 -31.10
N GLU A 288 2.10 4.69 -30.25
CA GLU A 288 3.12 5.71 -30.52
C GLU A 288 3.97 5.38 -31.75
N GLN A 289 4.29 4.10 -31.95
CA GLN A 289 5.07 3.63 -33.10
C GLN A 289 4.22 3.46 -34.37
N GLY A 290 2.93 3.80 -34.35
CA GLY A 290 2.02 3.62 -35.50
C GLY A 290 1.73 2.15 -35.83
N LEU A 291 2.03 1.21 -34.93
CA LEU A 291 1.89 -0.24 -35.11
C LEU A 291 0.44 -0.73 -34.88
N THR A 292 -0.55 0.16 -34.95
CA THR A 292 -1.98 -0.13 -34.68
C THR A 292 -2.65 -1.10 -35.66
N ARG A 293 -1.92 -1.66 -36.63
CA ARG A 293 -2.46 -2.55 -37.68
C ARG A 293 -1.76 -3.90 -37.85
N ILE A 294 -0.79 -4.28 -37.00
CA ILE A 294 -0.15 -5.60 -37.13
C ILE A 294 -0.23 -6.34 -35.79
N SER A 295 -1.31 -7.10 -35.63
CA SER A 295 -1.41 -8.17 -34.63
C SER A 295 -0.76 -9.43 -35.22
N SER A 296 0.46 -9.77 -34.81
CA SER A 296 0.82 -11.19 -34.89
C SER A 296 -0.03 -11.92 -33.85
N PHE A 297 -0.97 -12.73 -34.31
CA PHE A 297 -1.70 -13.67 -33.47
C PHE A 297 -0.72 -14.50 -32.66
N VAL A 298 -0.83 -14.46 -31.35
CA VAL A 298 -0.23 -15.44 -30.46
C VAL A 298 -1.40 -16.24 -29.89
N ASN A 299 -1.58 -17.44 -30.43
CA ASN A 299 -2.42 -18.51 -29.84
C ASN A 299 -1.71 -19.11 -28.63
#